data_AF-W1Y6Z5-F1
#
_entry.id   AF-W1Y6Z5-F1
#
_cell.length_a   1.000
_cell.length_b   1.000
_cell.length_c   1.000
_cell.angle_alpha   90.00
_cell.angle_beta   90.00
_cell.angle_gamma   90.00
#
_symmetry.space_group_name_H-M   'P 1'
#
loop_
_entity.id
_entity.type
_entity.pdbx_description
1 polymer ?
#
loop_
_entity_poly.entity_id
_entity_poly.type
_entity_poly.pdbx_seq_one_letter_code
_entity_poly.pdbx_strand_id
1 'polypeptide(L)' 'PDFPTAAIINGRRGIEEAYRTGRGKVYIRARAEVEVDAKTGRETIIVHEIPYQVNKARLIEKIAELVKEKRVEGISALR' A
#
# COMPACT_ATOMS: atom_id res chain seq x y z
N PRO A 1 6.19 1.92 -15.94
CA PRO A 1 6.54 0.52 -15.61
C PRO A 1 5.27 -0.30 -15.46
N ASP A 2 5.25 -1.52 -15.99
CA ASP A 2 4.15 -2.46 -15.79
C ASP A 2 4.64 -3.57 -14.87
N PHE A 3 4.10 -3.62 -13.65
CA PHE A 3 4.57 -4.53 -12.62
C PHE A 3 3.70 -5.79 -12.57
N PRO A 4 4.27 -6.99 -12.35
CA PRO A 4 3.49 -8.23 -12.27
C PRO A 4 2.53 -8.27 -11.07
N THR A 5 2.74 -7.39 -10.07
CA THR A 5 1.86 -7.23 -8.90
C THR A 5 0.80 -6.14 -9.11
N ALA A 6 0.68 -5.60 -10.33
CA ALA A 6 -0.14 -4.44 -10.66
C ALA A 6 0.22 -3.22 -9.78
N ALA A 7 -0.66 -2.85 -8.85
CA ALA A 7 -0.57 -1.67 -8.00
C ALA A 7 -0.68 -0.36 -8.78
N ILE A 8 -0.59 0.77 -8.07
CA ILE A 8 -0.80 2.10 -8.63
C ILE A 8 0.51 2.86 -8.61
N ILE A 9 0.92 3.39 -9.76
CA ILE A 9 2.02 4.37 -9.82
C ILE A 9 1.46 5.77 -9.59
N ASN A 10 2.02 6.49 -8.62
CA ASN A 10 1.62 7.85 -8.30
C ASN A 10 2.40 8.86 -9.15
N GLY A 11 1.73 9.39 -10.17
CA GLY A 11 2.27 10.41 -11.07
C GLY A 11 3.22 9.85 -12.13
N ARG A 12 3.68 10.73 -13.03
CA ARG A 12 4.46 10.33 -14.22
C ARG A 12 5.88 10.90 -14.27
N ARG A 13 6.17 11.95 -13.51
CA ARG A 13 7.47 12.66 -13.52
C ARG A 13 8.67 11.72 -13.33
N GLY A 14 8.59 10.82 -12.35
CA GLY A 14 9.67 9.87 -12.08
C GLY A 14 9.89 8.84 -13.18
N ILE A 15 8.85 8.52 -13.95
CA ILE A 15 8.95 7.65 -15.12
C ILE A 15 9.66 8.40 -16.25
N GLU A 16 9.26 9.65 -16.51
CA GLU A 16 9.88 10.48 -17.54
C GLU A 16 11.37 10.73 -17.26
N GLU A 17 11.72 11.04 -16.01
CA GLU A 17 13.10 11.23 -15.59
C GLU A 17 13.94 9.95 -15.75
N ALA A 18 13.37 8.80 -15.38
CA ALA A 18 14.02 7.50 -15.55
C ALA A 18 14.31 7.19 -17.02
N TYR A 19 13.37 7.49 -17.93
CA TYR A 19 13.59 7.29 -19.36
C TYR A 19 14.58 8.28 -19.97
N ARG A 20 14.64 9.52 -19.46
CA ARG A 20 15.57 10.54 -19.99
C ARG A 20 17.00 10.38 -19.47
N THR A 21 17.18 10.03 -18.20
CA THR A 21 18.49 10.08 -17.53
C THR A 21 19.01 8.70 -17.11
N GLY A 22 18.19 7.65 -17.27
CA GLY A 22 18.46 6.33 -16.69
C GLY A 22 18.23 6.26 -15.17
N ARG A 23 17.85 7.37 -14.53
CA ARG A 23 17.58 7.45 -13.09
C ARG A 23 16.28 8.20 -12.84
N GLY A 24 15.42 7.67 -11.97
CA GLY A 24 14.17 8.34 -11.61
C GLY A 24 13.46 7.58 -10.51
N LYS A 25 12.81 8.33 -9.60
CA LYS A 25 12.08 7.75 -8.47
C LYS A 25 10.63 7.53 -8.85
N VAL A 26 10.22 6.26 -8.96
CA VAL A 26 8.83 5.87 -9.23
C VAL A 26 8.16 5.51 -7.92
N TYR A 27 7.14 6.28 -7.52
CA TYR A 27 6.37 6.02 -6.32
C TYR A 27 5.22 5.06 -6.62
N ILE A 28 5.18 3.92 -5.92
CA ILE A 28 4.18 2.87 -6.09
C ILE A 28 3.35 2.77 -4.81
N ARG A 29 2.03 2.61 -4.94
CA ARG A 29 1.07 2.46 -3.84
C ARG A 29 0.22 1.22 -4.06
N ALA A 30 -0.09 0.55 -2.95
CA ALA A 30 -1.07 -0.53 -2.92
C ALA A 30 -2.46 -0.08 -3.43
N ARG A 31 -3.19 -0.96 -4.10
CA ARG A 31 -4.60 -0.73 -4.41
C ARG A 31 -5.42 -1.21 -3.21
N ALA A 32 -6.13 -0.28 -2.60
CA ALA A 32 -6.96 -0.56 -1.44
C ALA A 32 -8.27 0.23 -1.52
N GLU A 33 -9.30 -0.32 -0.90
CA GLU A 33 -10.61 0.31 -0.75
C GLU A 33 -11.05 0.28 0.72
N VAL A 34 -11.99 1.16 1.07
CA VAL A 34 -12.58 1.22 2.41
C VAL A 34 -14.01 0.74 2.29
N GLU A 35 -14.31 -0.39 2.92
CA GLU A 35 -15.68 -0.88 3.07
C GLU A 35 -16.22 -0.42 4.42
N VAL A 36 -17.45 0.11 4.41
CA VAL A 36 -18.15 0.51 5.63
C VAL A 36 -19.28 -0.49 5.88
N ASP A 37 -19.25 -1.15 7.03
CA ASP A 37 -20.36 -2.00 7.46
C ASP A 37 -21.58 -1.11 7.76
N ALA A 38 -22.62 -1.24 6.94
CA ALA A 38 -23.84 -0.44 7.06
C ALA A 38 -24.61 -0.64 8.38
N LYS A 39 -24.40 -1.75 9.10
CA LYS A 39 -25.08 -2.06 10.37
C LYS A 39 -24.28 -1.57 11.57
N THR A 40 -22.96 -1.76 11.54
CA THR A 40 -22.10 -1.44 12.70
C THR A 40 -21.36 -0.11 12.55
N GLY A 41 -21.35 0.48 11.35
CA GLY A 41 -20.58 1.68 11.01
C GLY A 41 -19.07 1.47 11.00
N ARG A 42 -18.60 0.22 11.11
CA ARG A 42 -17.16 -0.09 11.17
C ARG A 42 -16.56 -0.03 9.78
N GLU A 43 -15.42 0.64 9.69
CA GLU A 43 -14.63 0.71 8.46
C GLU A 43 -13.62 -0.44 8.40
N THR A 44 -13.47 -1.05 7.23
CA THR A 44 -12.45 -2.05 6.94
C THR A 44 -11.69 -1.66 5.69
N ILE A 45 -10.37 -1.57 5.81
CA ILE A 45 -9.50 -1.34 4.64
C ILE A 45 -9.19 -2.69 4.01
N ILE A 46 -9.59 -2.87 2.76
CA ILE A 46 -9.29 -4.07 1.97
C ILE A 46 -8.19 -3.74 0.97
N VAL A 47 -7.07 -4.45 1.08
CA VAL A 47 -5.91 -4.29 0.18
C VAL A 47 -5.91 -5.41 -0.85
N HIS A 48 -6.10 -5.06 -2.12
CA HIS A 48 -6.18 -6.01 -3.23
C HIS A 48 -4.82 -6.26 -3.90
N GLU A 49 -4.00 -5.24 -4.01
CA GLU A 49 -2.70 -5.28 -4.72
C GLU A 49 -1.62 -4.62 -3.86
N ILE A 50 -0.39 -5.14 -3.93
CA ILE A 50 0.77 -4.58 -3.22
C ILE A 50 1.88 -4.17 -4.20
N PRO A 51 2.73 -3.19 -3.83
CA PRO A 51 3.85 -2.79 -4.68
C PRO A 51 4.80 -3.94 -5.01
N TYR A 52 5.45 -3.84 -6.17
CA TYR A 52 6.40 -4.85 -6.62
C TYR A 52 7.54 -5.04 -5.61
N GLN A 53 7.97 -6.30 -5.45
CA GLN A 53 9.00 -6.74 -4.50
C GLN A 53 8.66 -6.52 -3.01
N VAL A 54 7.44 -6.12 -2.67
CA VAL A 54 6.98 -6.10 -1.28
C VAL A 54 6.55 -7.51 -0.87
N ASN A 55 7.13 -8.00 0.24
CA ASN A 55 6.71 -9.26 0.83
C ASN A 55 5.46 -9.04 1.71
N LYS A 56 4.36 -9.73 1.41
CA LYS A 56 3.09 -9.60 2.14
C LYS A 56 3.21 -9.91 3.64
N ALA A 57 3.90 -11.00 4.02
CA ALA A 57 4.03 -11.40 5.42
C ALA A 57 4.81 -10.35 6.22
N ARG A 58 5.93 -9.85 5.68
CA ARG A 58 6.73 -8.79 6.33
C ARG A 58 5.98 -7.47 6.43
N LEU A 59 5.10 -7.17 5.46
CA LEU A 59 4.25 -5.98 5.52
C LEU A 59 3.24 -6.08 6.68
N ILE A 60 2.59 -7.24 6.83
CA ILE A 60 1.63 -7.51 7.91
C ILE A 60 2.32 -7.42 9.28
N GLU A 61 3.49 -8.07 9.42
CA GLU A 61 4.31 -7.97 10.64
C GLU A 61 4.64 -6.52 10.98
N LYS A 62 5.04 -5.71 9.99
CA LYS A 62 5.39 -4.31 10.21
C LYS A 62 4.19 -3.47 10.65
N ILE A 63 3.00 -3.73 10.10
CA ILE A 63 1.78 -3.05 10.52
C ILE A 63 1.45 -3.42 11.98
N ALA A 64 1.53 -4.71 12.33
CA ALA A 64 1.27 -5.18 13.69
C ALA A 64 2.26 -4.57 14.71
N GLU A 65 3.53 -4.45 14.36
CA GLU A 65 4.54 -3.76 15.17
C GLU A 65 4.18 -2.29 15.40
N LEU A 66 3.81 -1.55 14.34
CA LEU A 66 3.44 -0.13 14.44
C LEU A 66 2.19 0.11 15.29
N VAL A 67 1.23 -0.83 15.25
CA VAL A 67 0.04 -0.80 16.12
C VAL A 67 0.43 -1.03 17.57
N LYS A 68 1.31 -2.01 17.84
CA LYS A 68 1.81 -2.32 19.19
C LYS A 68 2.59 -1.14 19.79
N GLU A 69 3.38 -0.45 18.98
CA GLU A 69 4.12 0.77 19.37
C GLU A 69 3.22 2.01 19.52
N LYS A 70 1.91 1.88 19.26
CA LYS A 70 0.94 2.99 19.21
C LYS A 70 1.36 4.13 18.27
N ARG A 71 2.14 3.80 17.23
CA ARG A 71 2.47 4.74 16.15
C ARG A 71 1.36 4.83 15.12
N VAL A 72 0.54 3.78 15.03
CA VAL A 72 -0.68 3.72 14.25
C VAL A 72 -1.81 3.30 15.19
N GLU A 73 -2.81 4.16 15.33
CA GLU A 73 -3.98 3.93 16.18
C GLU A 73 -5.22 3.62 15.34
N GLY A 74 -6.30 3.14 15.97
CA GLY A 74 -7.58 2.86 15.29
C GLY A 74 -7.66 1.51 14.58
N ILE A 75 -6.61 0.68 14.63
CA ILE A 75 -6.64 -0.68 14.08
C ILE A 75 -7.08 -1.66 15.18
N SER A 76 -8.26 -2.25 15.01
CA SER A 76 -8.81 -3.25 15.94
C SER A 76 -8.38 -4.67 15.62
N ALA A 77 -8.22 -5.01 14.34
CA ALA A 77 -7.84 -6.33 13.86
C ALA A 77 -7.08 -6.24 12.52
N LEU A 78 -6.19 -7.20 12.28
CA LEU A 78 -5.42 -7.34 11.04
C LEU A 78 -5.54 -8.80 10.57
N ARG A 79 -5.88 -9.03 9.30
CA ARG A 79 -6.11 -10.35 8.70
C ARG A 79 -5.60 -10.45 7.27
#